data_AF-A0A7C4KKY6-F1
#
_entry.id   AF-A0A7C4KKY6-F1
#
_cell.length_a   1.000
_cell.length_b   1.000
_cell.length_c   1.000
_cell.angle_alpha   90.00
_cell.angle_beta   90.00
_cell.angle_gamma   90.00
#
_symmetry.space_group_name_H-M   'P 1'
#
loop_
_entity.id
_entity.type
_entity.pdbx_description
1 polymer ?
#
loop_
_entity_poly.entity_id
_entity_poly.type
_entity_poly.pdbx_seq_one_letter_code
_entity_poly.pdbx_strand_id
1 'polypeptide(L)' 'MSNTTQSAIKQPEPFTPGITKDMVRQHAFRMYSDKLKHAELTLEDWVLAEKDLVKTLETQGTEEP' A
#
# COMPACT_ATOMS: atom_id res chain seq x y z
N MET A 1 3.95 -27.82 -4.69
CA MET A 1 4.33 -26.38 -4.80
C MET A 1 3.35 -25.63 -3.93
N SER A 2 3.84 -24.95 -2.90
CA SER A 2 3.07 -24.53 -1.73
C SER A 2 2.01 -23.47 -2.10
N ASN A 3 0.73 -23.81 -1.95
CA ASN A 3 -0.39 -22.87 -1.97
C ASN A 3 -0.32 -22.01 -0.71
N THR A 4 0.53 -20.98 -0.70
CA THR A 4 0.42 -19.92 0.29
C THR A 4 -0.67 -18.98 -0.20
N THR A 5 -1.92 -19.36 0.05
CA THR A 5 -3.07 -18.46 -0.04
C THR A 5 -2.81 -17.34 0.96
N GLN A 6 -2.17 -16.27 0.48
CA GLN A 6 -1.90 -15.05 1.21
C GLN A 6 -3.29 -14.48 1.52
N SER A 7 -3.81 -14.86 2.69
CA SER A 7 -5.20 -14.63 3.05
C SER A 7 -5.42 -13.13 3.10
N ALA A 8 -6.57 -12.68 2.61
CA ALA A 8 -6.98 -11.30 2.74
C ALA A 8 -6.78 -10.84 4.18
N ILE A 9 -5.93 -9.83 4.38
CA ILE A 9 -5.68 -9.31 5.73
C ILE A 9 -6.25 -7.91 5.88
N LYS A 10 -6.72 -7.64 7.10
CA LYS A 10 -6.98 -6.27 7.52
C LYS A 10 -5.68 -5.48 7.42
N GLN A 11 -5.81 -4.23 6.97
CA GLN A 11 -4.69 -3.32 6.82
C GLN A 11 -3.84 -3.25 8.10
N PRO A 12 -2.51 -3.49 8.01
CA PRO A 12 -1.60 -3.43 9.16
C PRO A 12 -1.36 -1.98 9.62
N GLU A 13 -0.69 -1.82 10.76
CA GLU A 13 -0.10 -0.53 11.13
C GLU A 13 1.00 -0.17 10.11
N PRO A 14 1.05 1.09 9.63
CA PRO A 14 2.14 1.55 8.78
C PRO A 14 3.49 1.42 9.50
N PHE A 15 4.52 1.03 8.76
CA PHE A 15 5.89 0.91 9.29
C PHE A 15 6.62 2.26 9.30
N THR A 16 6.22 3.18 8.43
CA THR A 16 6.89 4.46 8.21
C THR A 16 6.31 5.52 9.16
N PRO A 17 7.14 6.13 10.03
CA PRO A 17 6.69 7.24 10.87
C PRO A 17 6.12 8.39 10.06
N GLY A 18 5.01 8.97 10.52
CA GLY A 18 4.32 10.05 9.81
C GLY A 18 3.34 9.59 8.72
N ILE A 19 3.35 8.31 8.35
CA ILE A 19 2.35 7.71 7.47
C ILE A 19 1.20 7.15 8.31
N THR A 20 -0.03 7.45 7.91
CA THR A 20 -1.25 6.95 8.58
C THR A 20 -1.90 5.82 7.79
N LYS A 21 -2.71 4.99 8.46
CA LYS A 21 -3.50 3.94 7.79
C LYS A 21 -4.37 4.50 6.67
N ASP A 22 -5.04 5.62 6.88
CA ASP A 22 -5.92 6.15 5.85
C ASP A 22 -5.13 6.60 4.61
N MET A 23 -3.90 7.11 4.76
CA MET A 23 -3.04 7.43 3.62
C MET A 23 -2.67 6.17 2.84
N VAL A 24 -2.22 5.12 3.52
CA VAL A 24 -1.87 3.84 2.87
C VAL A 24 -3.11 3.21 2.21
N ARG A 25 -4.29 3.30 2.84
CA ARG A 25 -5.54 2.78 2.27
C ARG A 25 -5.94 3.48 0.99
N GLN A 26 -5.97 4.80 1.02
CA GLN A 26 -6.32 5.58 -0.17
C GLN A 26 -5.34 5.33 -1.30
N HIS A 27 -4.05 5.21 -1.00
CA HIS A 27 -3.03 4.92 -2.00
C HIS A 27 -3.15 3.50 -2.57
N ALA A 28 -3.33 2.51 -1.70
CA ALA A 28 -3.55 1.12 -2.10
C ALA A 28 -4.80 0.97 -2.98
N PHE A 29 -5.88 1.68 -2.67
CA PHE A 29 -7.11 1.63 -3.47
C PHE A 29 -6.93 2.25 -4.86
N ARG A 30 -6.07 3.25 -5.00
CA ARG A 30 -5.68 3.77 -6.32
C ARG A 30 -4.80 2.77 -7.08
N MET A 31 -3.76 2.25 -6.42
CA MET A 31 -2.77 1.34 -7.00
C MET A 31 -3.36 -0.02 -7.41
N TYR A 32 -4.22 -0.59 -6.56
CA TYR A 32 -4.80 -1.92 -6.73
C TYR A 32 -6.29 -1.88 -7.10
N SER A 33 -6.78 -0.77 -7.67
CA SER A 33 -8.19 -0.59 -8.02
C SER A 33 -8.77 -1.74 -8.83
N ASP A 34 -8.00 -2.32 -9.76
CA ASP A 34 -8.43 -3.44 -10.58
C ASP A 34 -8.43 -4.78 -9.82
N LYS A 35 -7.38 -5.02 -9.03
CA LYS A 35 -7.27 -6.21 -8.16
C LYS A 35 -8.40 -6.24 -7.13
N LEU A 36 -8.73 -5.10 -6.53
CA LEU A 36 -9.79 -4.94 -5.52
C LEU A 36 -11.20 -5.29 -6.02
N LYS A 37 -11.44 -5.29 -7.34
CA LYS A 37 -12.71 -5.77 -7.91
C LYS A 37 -12.89 -7.28 -7.80
N HIS A 38 -11.78 -8.01 -7.69
CA HIS A 38 -11.74 -9.47 -7.81
C HIS A 38 -11.13 -10.17 -6.59
N ALA A 39 -10.30 -9.48 -5.82
CA ALA A 39 -9.58 -10.01 -4.68
C ALA A 39 -9.30 -8.92 -3.63
N GLU A 40 -9.17 -9.34 -2.38
CA GLU A 40 -8.73 -8.47 -1.29
C GLU A 40 -7.20 -8.34 -1.26
N LEU A 41 -6.69 -7.34 -0.53
CA LEU A 41 -5.25 -7.09 -0.42
C LEU A 41 -4.57 -8.01 0.58
N THR A 42 -3.39 -8.48 0.21
CA THR A 42 -2.51 -9.29 1.04
C THR A 42 -1.57 -8.40 1.85
N LEU A 43 -0.83 -8.98 2.80
CA LEU A 43 0.17 -8.24 3.57
C LEU A 43 1.19 -7.56 2.67
N GLU A 44 1.62 -8.25 1.63
CA GLU A 44 2.59 -7.74 0.68
C GLU A 44 2.04 -6.56 -0.11
N ASP A 45 0.78 -6.62 -0.55
CA ASP A 45 0.13 -5.50 -1.22
C ASP A 45 0.08 -4.25 -0.33
N TRP A 46 -0.23 -4.43 0.97
CA TRP A 46 -0.24 -3.33 1.93
C TRP A 46 1.15 -2.69 2.09
N VAL A 47 2.19 -3.52 2.20
CA VAL A 47 3.58 -3.06 2.31
C VAL A 47 4.03 -2.37 1.03
N LEU A 48 3.67 -2.89 -0.15
CA LEU A 48 4.00 -2.28 -1.44
C LEU A 48 3.30 -0.93 -1.61
N ALA A 49 2.03 -0.82 -1.25
CA ALA A 49 1.30 0.44 -1.27
C ALA A 49 1.93 1.48 -0.35
N GLU A 50 2.36 1.09 0.86
CA GLU A 50 3.04 2.01 1.77
C GLU A 50 4.36 2.51 1.19
N LYS A 51 5.19 1.60 0.65
CA LYS A 51 6.48 1.97 0.05
C LYS A 51 6.32 2.91 -1.15
N ASP A 52 5.30 2.70 -1.97
CA ASP A 52 5.01 3.56 -3.11
C ASP A 52 4.48 4.94 -2.69
N LEU A 53 3.64 4.98 -1.65
CA LEU A 53 3.19 6.22 -1.04
C LEU A 53 4.37 7.05 -0.51
N VAL A 54 5.31 6.43 0.21
CA VAL A 54 6.51 7.12 0.73
C VAL A 54 7.33 7.70 -0.42
N LYS A 55 7.61 6.90 -1.46
CA LYS A 55 8.32 7.38 -2.65
C LYS A 55 7.61 8.54 -3.33
N THR A 56 6.28 8.49 -3.42
CA THR A 56 5.46 9.54 -4.02
C THR A 56 5.60 10.85 -3.21
N LEU A 57 5.56 10.77 -1.89
CA LEU A 57 5.74 11.93 -1.00
C LEU A 57 7.16 12.49 -1.04
N GLU A 58 8.17 11.63 -1.10
CA GLU A 58 9.57 12.04 -1.26
C GLU A 58 9.77 12.75 -2.62
N THR A 59 9.22 12.19 -3.69
CA THR A 59 9.32 12.77 -5.05
C THR A 59 8.62 14.12 -5.13
N GLN A 60 7.41 14.26 -4.56
CA GLN A 60 6.69 15.55 -4.51
C GLN A 60 7.39 16.60 -3.64
N GLY A 61 8.20 16.18 -2.66
CA GLY A 61 9.03 17.06 -1.85
C GLY A 61 10.35 17.49 -2.50
N THR A 62 10.70 16.95 -3.67
CA THR A 62 12.01 17.17 -4.33
C THR A 62 11.90 17.92 -5.66
N GLU A 63 10.79 18.60 -5.93
CA GLU A 63 10.74 19.62 -6.98
C GLU A 63 11.38 20.92 -6.43
N GLU A 64 12.71 20.97 -6.40
CA GLU A 64 13.46 22.22 -6.25
C GLU A 64 13.28 23.11 -7.51
N PRO A 65 13.11 24.44 -7.35
CA PRO A 65 12.97 25.40 -8.45
C PRO A 65 14.26 25.64 -9.25
#